data_AF-A0A850ABQ0-F1
#
_entry.id   AF-A0A850ABQ0-F1
#
_cell.length_a   1.000
_cell.length_b   1.000
_cell.length_c   1.000
_cell.angle_alpha   90.00
_cell.angle_beta   90.00
_cell.angle_gamma   90.00
#
_symmetry.space_group_name_H-M   'P 1'
#
loop_
_entity.id
_entity.type
_entity.pdbx_description
1 polymer ?
#
loop_
_entity_poly.entity_id
_entity_poly.type
_entity_poly.pdbx_seq_one_letter_code
_entity_poly.pdbx_strand_id
1 'polypeptide(L)'
;MGRADGGQRLVRDEDLRGRFARAARRHGLDGDVDLSDLGALASFYGTTAGGSWAHGDFDYDGDVDLADLGTLASNYGAGQARFSTDWSSLTNVPEPLSALLLGLTRPEGVIYAALGLAALLPLLDRAARARLLRHTLILFVLPGLIYFLWRWAYFGHFLPNTFYVKSSGSLLHLRYFPDIYTLFRFLAPVLLLIGLGWLATERKQASRQLLLLGPALIFPWAYLLIDQLQNLGARFQYPVYPLFLLAAAWALRPLLAALPGGWTGPRLRQSLPVAAGLAFTLFALFVTLEREMLILILGLALGGLHLAAARRWLGPDNRRIAGALLLAALVIFAGQRSFRLAQGFYRTQFDDRQAIGVALHAFAGRGYTLVATEAGWLPFFSEWRAIDPFGLNDEHVVHEGLSMAYLDQVQPDVIMFHEVPDPYPPRWAEMVALLREYAAQRGFVLAAIIQRRGPQDLHIYYVRADNPDADALIALIAGQDRFIYTYRAAP
;
A
#
# COMPACT_ATOMS: atom_id res chain seq x y z
N MET A 1 -42.14 14.46 57.34
CA MET A 1 -42.97 14.29 56.13
C MET A 1 -42.04 14.22 54.93
N GLY A 2 -41.88 13.02 54.38
CA GLY A 2 -40.84 12.65 53.41
C GLY A 2 -41.15 13.11 51.99
N ARG A 3 -40.08 13.48 51.28
CA ARG A 3 -40.04 13.82 49.85
C ARG A 3 -40.18 12.58 48.99
N ALA A 4 -40.88 12.76 47.87
CA ALA A 4 -41.08 11.80 46.80
C ALA A 4 -39.75 11.44 46.11
N ASP A 5 -39.56 10.14 45.86
CA ASP A 5 -38.45 9.59 45.08
C ASP A 5 -39.03 8.87 43.86
N GLY A 6 -39.02 9.58 42.72
CA GLY A 6 -39.52 9.13 41.41
C GLY A 6 -38.47 8.37 40.63
N GLY A 7 -37.88 7.33 41.24
CA GLY A 7 -36.85 6.49 40.64
C GLY A 7 -37.35 5.08 40.29
N GLN A 8 -38.36 4.94 39.42
CA GLN A 8 -38.72 3.62 38.89
C GLN A 8 -37.69 3.14 37.87
N ARG A 9 -36.82 2.23 38.34
CA ARG A 9 -36.03 1.20 37.63
C ARG A 9 -36.24 1.11 36.10
N LEU A 10 -35.34 1.76 35.35
CA LEU A 10 -34.92 1.36 33.99
C LEU A 10 -33.72 0.38 34.03
N VAL A 11 -33.63 -0.42 35.09
CA VAL A 11 -32.85 -1.65 35.10
C VAL A 11 -33.88 -2.76 34.97
N ARG A 12 -34.14 -3.28 33.76
CA ARG A 12 -34.64 -4.66 33.60
C ARG A 12 -34.72 -5.31 32.22
N ASP A 13 -34.56 -4.63 31.07
CA ASP A 13 -34.63 -5.37 29.78
C ASP A 13 -33.28 -5.79 29.19
N GLU A 14 -32.26 -4.92 29.22
CA GLU A 14 -30.93 -5.25 28.66
C GLU A 14 -30.18 -6.32 29.46
N ASP A 15 -30.33 -6.33 30.79
CA ASP A 15 -29.70 -7.35 31.64
C ASP A 15 -30.34 -8.73 31.45
N LEU A 16 -31.67 -8.78 31.25
CA LEU A 16 -32.40 -10.04 30.98
C LEU A 16 -32.00 -10.63 29.62
N ARG A 17 -31.99 -9.81 28.56
CA ARG A 17 -31.50 -10.22 27.23
C ARG A 17 -30.05 -10.70 27.27
N GLY A 18 -29.20 -10.03 28.04
CA GLY A 18 -27.81 -10.41 28.23
C GLY A 18 -27.61 -11.72 29.02
N ARG A 19 -28.55 -12.10 29.89
CA ARG A 19 -28.57 -13.40 30.59
C ARG A 19 -29.07 -14.51 29.67
N PHE A 20 -30.08 -14.24 28.84
CA PHE A 20 -30.62 -15.18 27.87
C PHE A 20 -29.56 -15.63 26.84
N ALA A 21 -28.80 -14.69 26.26
CA ALA A 21 -27.71 -15.02 25.34
C ALA A 21 -26.57 -15.84 26.00
N ARG A 22 -26.36 -15.72 27.32
CA ARG A 22 -25.39 -16.54 28.07
C ARG A 22 -25.90 -17.96 28.32
N ALA A 23 -27.22 -18.10 28.50
CA ALA A 23 -27.86 -19.40 28.59
C ALA A 23 -27.72 -20.16 27.27
N ALA A 24 -28.00 -19.51 26.13
CA ALA A 24 -27.80 -20.09 24.79
C ALA A 24 -26.38 -20.68 24.61
N ARG A 25 -25.32 -19.94 24.96
CA ARG A 25 -23.93 -20.45 24.89
C ARG A 25 -23.65 -21.63 25.82
N ARG A 26 -24.19 -21.60 27.04
CA ARG A 26 -23.97 -22.66 28.03
C ARG A 26 -24.56 -23.99 27.54
N HIS A 27 -25.63 -23.93 26.75
CA HIS A 27 -26.33 -25.10 26.24
C HIS A 27 -25.93 -25.48 24.80
N GLY A 28 -24.76 -25.02 24.34
CA GLY A 28 -24.11 -25.51 23.11
C GLY A 28 -24.49 -24.79 21.82
N LEU A 29 -25.19 -23.66 21.92
CA LEU A 29 -25.54 -22.81 20.77
C LEU A 29 -24.51 -21.67 20.60
N ASP A 30 -24.55 -21.01 19.44
CA ASP A 30 -23.58 -19.97 19.03
C ASP A 30 -23.70 -18.66 19.83
N GLY A 31 -24.70 -18.54 20.70
CA GLY A 31 -24.85 -17.44 21.64
C GLY A 31 -25.53 -16.21 21.06
N ASP A 32 -26.14 -16.35 19.89
CA ASP A 32 -27.12 -15.45 19.32
C ASP A 32 -28.55 -16.00 19.55
N VAL A 33 -29.56 -15.16 19.38
CA VAL A 33 -30.98 -15.53 19.43
C VAL A 33 -31.61 -15.17 18.09
N ASP A 34 -31.83 -16.16 17.23
CA ASP A 34 -32.27 -15.95 15.85
C ASP A 34 -33.24 -17.03 15.30
N LEU A 35 -33.34 -17.14 13.97
CA LEU A 35 -34.23 -18.09 13.30
C LEU A 35 -33.84 -19.55 13.53
N SER A 36 -32.59 -19.84 13.86
CA SER A 36 -32.12 -21.18 14.18
C SER A 36 -32.75 -21.68 15.49
N ASP A 37 -32.82 -20.81 16.51
CA ASP A 37 -33.44 -21.14 17.81
C ASP A 37 -34.96 -21.32 17.68
N LEU A 38 -35.60 -20.48 16.84
CA LEU A 38 -37.01 -20.66 16.51
C LEU A 38 -37.26 -21.98 15.76
N GLY A 39 -36.32 -22.40 14.91
CA GLY A 39 -36.36 -23.69 14.22
C GLY A 39 -36.23 -24.87 15.17
N ALA A 40 -35.39 -24.76 16.20
CA ALA A 40 -35.26 -25.78 17.24
C ALA A 40 -36.56 -25.94 18.04
N LEU A 41 -37.13 -24.84 18.55
CA LEU A 41 -38.42 -24.85 19.26
C LEU A 41 -39.54 -25.43 18.40
N ALA A 42 -39.64 -25.01 17.13
CA ALA A 42 -40.67 -25.54 16.23
C ALA A 42 -40.54 -27.05 15.99
N SER A 43 -39.32 -27.59 16.04
CA SER A 43 -39.05 -29.02 15.81
C SER A 43 -39.44 -29.91 16.99
N PHE A 44 -39.54 -29.35 18.19
CA PHE A 44 -39.87 -30.07 19.43
C PHE A 44 -41.14 -29.55 20.11
N TYR A 45 -41.91 -28.69 19.43
CA TYR A 45 -43.14 -28.11 19.94
C TYR A 45 -44.16 -29.19 20.33
N GLY A 46 -44.72 -29.09 21.53
CA GLY A 46 -45.62 -30.10 22.12
C GLY A 46 -44.90 -31.20 22.90
N THR A 47 -43.60 -31.08 23.16
CA THR A 47 -42.90 -31.92 24.14
C THR A 47 -43.47 -31.63 25.52
N THR A 48 -43.90 -32.66 26.25
CA THR A 48 -44.64 -32.53 27.54
C THR A 48 -43.80 -32.84 28.78
N ALA A 49 -42.57 -33.33 28.59
CA ALA A 49 -41.59 -33.56 29.65
C ALA A 49 -40.21 -33.85 29.04
N GLY A 50 -39.14 -33.44 29.73
CA GLY A 50 -37.76 -33.68 29.29
C GLY A 50 -37.26 -32.70 28.22
N GLY A 51 -37.94 -31.55 28.09
CA GLY A 51 -37.45 -30.39 27.35
C GLY A 51 -36.06 -29.97 27.80
N SER A 52 -35.29 -29.44 26.86
CA SER A 52 -34.02 -28.80 27.16
C SER A 52 -33.91 -27.54 26.33
N TRP A 53 -33.05 -26.62 26.74
CA TRP A 53 -32.79 -25.39 25.99
C TRP A 53 -32.43 -25.62 24.52
N ALA A 54 -31.71 -26.71 24.22
CA ALA A 54 -31.35 -27.09 22.85
C ALA A 54 -32.53 -27.65 22.04
N HIS A 55 -33.60 -28.08 22.72
CA HIS A 55 -34.87 -28.51 22.14
C HIS A 55 -35.92 -27.39 22.15
N GLY A 56 -35.60 -26.18 22.63
CA GLY A 56 -36.52 -25.05 22.60
C GLY A 56 -37.35 -24.83 23.87
N ASP A 57 -37.01 -25.49 24.98
CA ASP A 57 -37.50 -25.15 26.33
C ASP A 57 -36.68 -23.95 26.84
N PHE A 58 -37.24 -22.75 26.65
CA PHE A 58 -36.60 -21.46 26.89
C PHE A 58 -36.99 -20.81 28.23
N ASP A 59 -37.85 -21.42 29.02
CA ASP A 59 -38.09 -20.98 30.41
C ASP A 59 -37.75 -22.04 31.48
N TYR A 60 -37.28 -23.22 31.05
CA TYR A 60 -36.82 -24.36 31.86
C TYR A 60 -37.92 -25.02 32.70
N ASP A 61 -39.17 -25.00 32.24
CA ASP A 61 -40.25 -25.72 32.91
C ASP A 61 -40.36 -27.20 32.53
N GLY A 62 -39.62 -27.62 31.48
CA GLY A 62 -39.44 -29.01 31.08
C GLY A 62 -40.39 -29.47 29.96
N ASP A 63 -41.26 -28.58 29.47
CA ASP A 63 -42.03 -28.73 28.24
C ASP A 63 -41.54 -27.77 27.15
N VAL A 64 -42.13 -27.87 25.95
CA VAL A 64 -41.83 -26.97 24.83
C VAL A 64 -43.16 -26.49 24.24
N ASP A 65 -43.55 -25.26 24.56
CA ASP A 65 -44.89 -24.75 24.27
C ASP A 65 -44.92 -23.26 23.82
N LEU A 66 -46.08 -22.62 23.96
CA LEU A 66 -46.27 -21.23 23.55
C LEU A 66 -45.56 -20.22 24.49
N ALA A 67 -45.35 -20.58 25.76
CA ALA A 67 -44.61 -19.77 26.72
C ALA A 67 -43.15 -19.63 26.30
N ASP A 68 -42.52 -20.72 25.83
CA ASP A 68 -41.17 -20.69 25.26
C ASP A 68 -41.05 -19.79 24.04
N LEU A 69 -42.06 -19.84 23.16
CA LEU A 69 -42.10 -18.97 22.00
C LEU A 69 -42.20 -17.49 22.41
N GLY A 70 -42.98 -17.20 23.45
CA GLY A 70 -43.06 -15.87 24.05
C GLY A 70 -41.71 -15.41 24.64
N THR A 71 -40.99 -16.31 25.29
CA THR A 71 -39.67 -16.05 25.85
C THR A 71 -38.61 -15.82 24.76
N LEU A 72 -38.60 -16.63 23.69
CA LEU A 72 -37.72 -16.43 22.54
C LEU A 72 -38.02 -15.11 21.82
N ALA A 73 -39.30 -14.83 21.52
CA ALA A 73 -39.71 -13.63 20.80
C ALA A 73 -39.31 -12.34 21.55
N SER A 74 -39.42 -12.35 22.88
CA SER A 74 -39.04 -11.21 23.74
C SER A 74 -37.53 -10.92 23.74
N ASN A 75 -36.72 -11.92 23.36
CA ASN A 75 -35.26 -11.88 23.35
C ASN A 75 -34.66 -11.98 21.94
N TYR A 76 -35.49 -11.97 20.89
CA TYR A 76 -35.06 -12.10 19.50
C TYR A 76 -34.05 -11.01 19.10
N GLY A 77 -32.91 -11.41 18.53
CA GLY A 77 -31.79 -10.52 18.19
C GLY A 77 -30.82 -10.20 19.35
N ALA A 78 -31.02 -10.80 20.54
CA ALA A 78 -29.99 -10.78 21.58
C ALA A 78 -28.74 -11.54 21.12
N GLY A 79 -27.54 -11.05 21.45
CA GLY A 79 -26.26 -11.60 20.95
C GLY A 79 -25.61 -10.74 19.84
N GLN A 80 -26.34 -10.43 18.75
CA GLN A 80 -25.87 -9.52 17.69
C GLN A 80 -25.54 -8.11 18.19
N ALA A 81 -26.32 -7.60 19.15
CA ALA A 81 -26.05 -6.32 19.81
C ALA A 81 -24.71 -6.34 20.57
N ARG A 82 -24.33 -7.47 21.17
CA ARG A 82 -23.02 -7.65 21.82
C ARG A 82 -21.90 -7.80 20.81
N PHE A 83 -22.05 -8.55 19.71
CA PHE A 83 -21.03 -8.54 18.65
C PHE A 83 -20.81 -7.13 18.11
N SER A 84 -21.86 -6.32 17.88
CA SER A 84 -21.68 -4.94 17.45
C SER A 84 -20.97 -4.05 18.49
N THR A 85 -21.17 -4.34 19.78
CA THR A 85 -20.56 -3.62 20.91
C THR A 85 -19.11 -4.06 21.13
N ASP A 86 -18.84 -5.37 21.09
CA ASP A 86 -17.52 -5.98 21.19
C ASP A 86 -16.69 -5.65 19.95
N TRP A 87 -17.27 -5.71 18.75
CA TRP A 87 -16.69 -5.20 17.51
C TRP A 87 -16.42 -3.70 17.61
N SER A 88 -17.34 -2.90 18.15
CA SER A 88 -17.08 -1.46 18.37
C SER A 88 -15.91 -1.23 19.34
N SER A 89 -15.75 -2.11 20.33
CA SER A 89 -14.64 -2.08 21.29
C SER A 89 -13.30 -2.53 20.68
N LEU A 90 -13.33 -3.45 19.70
CA LEU A 90 -12.17 -3.89 18.91
C LEU A 90 -11.81 -2.90 17.79
N THR A 91 -12.79 -2.20 17.21
CA THR A 91 -12.58 -1.12 16.24
C THR A 91 -12.26 0.23 16.89
N ASN A 92 -12.28 0.32 18.22
CA ASN A 92 -11.70 1.43 18.98
C ASN A 92 -10.16 1.35 19.03
N VAL A 93 -9.51 0.91 17.95
CA VAL A 93 -8.10 1.27 17.73
C VAL A 93 -8.11 2.79 17.56
N PRO A 94 -7.56 3.57 18.51
CA PRO A 94 -7.63 5.02 18.39
C PRO A 94 -6.96 5.40 17.07
N GLU A 95 -7.61 6.21 16.23
CA GLU A 95 -7.09 6.68 14.96
C GLU A 95 -5.63 7.19 15.05
N PRO A 96 -5.21 7.82 16.18
CA PRO A 96 -3.81 8.13 16.47
C PRO A 96 -2.82 6.96 16.47
N LEU A 97 -3.22 5.76 16.90
CA LEU A 97 -2.35 4.58 16.86
C LEU A 97 -2.12 4.12 15.41
N SER A 98 -3.18 4.11 14.59
CA SER A 98 -3.04 3.84 13.15
C SER A 98 -2.15 4.90 12.46
N ALA A 99 -2.26 6.16 12.88
CA ALA A 99 -1.37 7.24 12.45
C ALA A 99 0.09 6.98 12.83
N LEU A 100 0.37 6.48 14.04
CA LEU A 100 1.72 6.08 14.45
C LEU A 100 2.26 4.95 13.58
N LEU A 101 1.49 3.88 13.40
CA LEU A 101 1.89 2.73 12.58
C LEU A 101 2.15 3.14 11.12
N LEU A 102 1.33 4.05 10.58
CA LEU A 102 1.55 4.62 9.26
C LEU A 102 2.87 5.40 9.21
N GLY A 103 3.17 6.23 10.21
CA GLY A 103 4.42 6.98 10.29
C GLY A 103 5.67 6.11 10.47
N LEU A 104 5.55 5.00 11.20
CA LEU A 104 6.65 4.05 11.42
C LEU A 104 6.94 3.19 10.18
N THR A 105 5.93 2.87 9.38
CA THR A 105 6.08 2.10 8.14
C THR A 105 6.47 2.98 6.95
N ARG A 106 6.09 4.27 6.97
CA ARG A 106 6.40 5.26 5.94
C ARG A 106 6.66 6.63 6.56
N PRO A 107 7.86 7.23 6.42
CA PRO A 107 8.15 8.52 7.03
C PRO A 107 7.20 9.63 6.56
N GLU A 108 6.80 9.61 5.29
CA GLU A 108 5.82 10.54 4.72
C GLU A 108 4.39 10.29 5.26
N GLY A 109 4.14 9.10 5.79
CA GLY A 109 2.90 8.73 6.47
C GLY A 109 2.56 9.63 7.66
N VAL A 110 3.55 10.25 8.28
CA VAL A 110 3.38 11.25 9.35
C VAL A 110 2.61 12.48 8.84
N ILE A 111 2.93 12.96 7.63
CA ILE A 111 2.24 14.11 7.02
C ILE A 111 0.78 13.74 6.73
N TYR A 112 0.57 12.57 6.13
CA TYR A 112 -0.76 12.07 5.83
C TYR A 112 -1.61 11.91 7.10
N ALA A 113 -1.03 11.31 8.15
CA ALA A 113 -1.66 11.13 9.46
C ALA A 113 -2.04 12.48 10.09
N ALA A 114 -1.13 13.45 10.10
CA ALA A 114 -1.39 14.78 10.66
C ALA A 114 -2.54 15.48 9.92
N LEU A 115 -2.54 15.47 8.59
CA LEU A 115 -3.63 16.02 7.78
C LEU A 115 -4.95 15.30 8.02
N GLY A 116 -4.94 13.97 8.13
CA GLY A 116 -6.11 13.15 8.43
C GLY A 116 -6.73 13.47 9.79
N LEU A 117 -5.90 13.50 10.84
CA LEU A 117 -6.35 13.84 12.19
C LEU A 117 -6.88 15.29 12.26
N ALA A 118 -6.23 16.22 11.54
CA ALA A 118 -6.70 17.60 11.44
C ALA A 118 -8.05 17.71 10.72
N ALA A 119 -8.26 16.93 9.64
CA ALA A 119 -9.52 16.88 8.90
C ALA A 119 -10.70 16.36 9.75
N LEU A 120 -10.44 15.56 10.79
CA LEU A 120 -11.47 15.08 11.71
C LEU A 120 -11.94 16.18 12.69
N LEU A 121 -11.06 17.07 13.14
CA LEU A 121 -11.38 18.09 14.15
C LEU A 121 -12.65 18.89 13.88
N PRO A 122 -12.90 19.46 12.69
CA PRO A 122 -14.12 20.21 12.42
C PRO A 122 -15.39 19.35 12.41
N LEU A 123 -15.28 18.02 12.30
CA LEU A 123 -16.41 17.09 12.28
C LEU A 123 -16.86 16.66 13.69
N LEU A 124 -16.00 16.84 14.68
CA LEU A 124 -16.19 16.37 16.05
C LEU A 124 -16.80 17.45 16.96
N ASP A 125 -17.55 17.02 17.96
CA ASP A 125 -18.00 17.87 19.06
C ASP A 125 -16.84 18.19 20.03
N ARG A 126 -17.09 19.07 21.02
CA ARG A 126 -16.03 19.50 21.95
C ARG A 126 -15.42 18.35 22.76
N ALA A 127 -16.23 17.39 23.20
CA ALA A 127 -15.78 16.27 24.02
C ALA A 127 -14.93 15.29 23.18
N ALA A 128 -15.38 14.98 21.97
CA ALA A 128 -14.67 14.13 21.03
C ALA A 128 -13.37 14.79 20.52
N ARG A 129 -13.35 16.12 20.32
CA ARG A 129 -12.10 16.85 20.00
C ARG A 129 -11.07 16.72 21.11
N ALA A 130 -11.45 16.98 22.35
CA ALA A 130 -10.55 16.84 23.50
C ALA A 130 -10.01 15.40 23.62
N ARG A 131 -10.89 14.42 23.38
CA ARG A 131 -10.53 13.00 23.33
C ARG A 131 -9.53 12.72 22.20
N LEU A 132 -9.78 13.18 20.98
CA LEU A 132 -8.90 12.97 19.83
C LEU A 132 -7.52 13.59 20.10
N LEU A 133 -7.46 14.86 20.53
CA LEU A 133 -6.21 15.54 20.84
C LEU A 133 -5.39 14.83 21.93
N ARG A 134 -6.06 14.35 22.99
CA ARG A 134 -5.41 13.57 24.06
C ARG A 134 -4.82 12.26 23.52
N HIS A 135 -5.58 11.52 22.71
CA HIS A 135 -5.06 10.28 22.12
C HIS A 135 -3.98 10.55 21.08
N THR A 136 -4.07 11.62 20.29
CA THR A 136 -3.01 12.06 19.38
C THR A 136 -1.72 12.33 20.17
N LEU A 137 -1.82 13.01 21.31
CA LEU A 137 -0.66 13.25 22.16
C LEU A 137 -0.07 11.93 22.69
N ILE A 138 -0.89 11.08 23.31
CA ILE A 138 -0.42 9.88 24.03
C ILE A 138 0.01 8.74 23.09
N LEU A 139 -0.66 8.57 21.95
CA LEU A 139 -0.48 7.40 21.08
C LEU A 139 0.26 7.71 19.78
N PHE A 140 0.39 8.98 19.40
CA PHE A 140 1.10 9.36 18.17
C PHE A 140 2.31 10.24 18.47
N VAL A 141 2.11 11.39 19.13
CA VAL A 141 3.17 12.38 19.32
C VAL A 141 4.22 11.90 20.32
N LEU A 142 3.83 11.45 21.52
CA LEU A 142 4.80 11.01 22.53
C LEU A 142 5.58 9.76 22.09
N PRO A 143 4.96 8.67 21.60
CA PRO A 143 5.71 7.51 21.12
C PRO A 143 6.56 7.83 19.90
N GLY A 144 6.03 8.65 18.98
CA GLY A 144 6.79 9.13 17.82
C GLY A 144 8.02 9.92 18.24
N LEU A 145 7.89 10.84 19.22
CA LEU A 145 9.00 11.62 19.75
C LEU A 145 10.04 10.72 20.43
N ILE A 146 9.61 9.75 21.25
CA ILE A 146 10.52 8.77 21.88
C ILE A 146 11.30 8.00 20.81
N TYR A 147 10.62 7.51 19.78
CA TYR A 147 11.26 6.83 18.65
C TYR A 147 12.26 7.75 17.93
N PHE A 148 11.88 9.00 17.65
CA PHE A 148 12.76 9.96 16.98
C PHE A 148 13.99 10.33 17.84
N LEU A 149 13.83 10.51 19.14
CA LEU A 149 14.94 10.79 20.06
C LEU A 149 15.88 9.58 20.19
N TRP A 150 15.33 8.36 20.29
CA TRP A 150 16.13 7.13 20.26
C TRP A 150 16.93 7.02 18.97
N ARG A 151 16.27 7.24 17.83
CA ARG A 151 16.91 7.22 16.51
C ARG A 151 18.03 8.24 16.45
N TRP A 152 17.80 9.47 16.90
CA TRP A 152 18.81 10.51 16.91
C TRP A 152 20.01 10.13 17.79
N ALA A 153 19.76 9.56 18.98
CA ALA A 153 20.82 9.07 19.85
C ALA A 153 21.62 7.90 19.24
N TYR A 154 20.97 7.03 18.46
CA TYR A 154 21.62 5.87 17.81
C TYR A 154 22.43 6.27 16.57
N PHE A 155 21.87 7.08 15.69
CA PHE A 155 22.48 7.44 14.40
C PHE A 155 23.29 8.74 14.42
N GLY A 156 23.24 9.52 15.50
CA GLY A 156 23.90 10.83 15.59
C GLY A 156 23.22 11.95 14.81
N HIS A 157 22.34 11.61 13.85
CA HIS A 157 21.66 12.56 12.96
C HIS A 157 20.14 12.56 13.11
N PHE A 158 19.51 13.71 12.86
CA PHE A 158 18.06 13.88 12.97
C PHE A 158 17.28 13.14 11.86
N LEU A 159 17.83 13.10 10.66
CA LEU A 159 17.18 12.57 9.46
C LEU A 159 18.07 11.49 8.81
N PRO A 160 17.52 10.60 7.96
CA PRO A 160 18.34 9.57 7.31
C PRO A 160 19.24 10.19 6.25
N ASN A 161 20.34 9.51 5.93
CA ASN A 161 21.21 9.85 4.81
C ASN A 161 20.41 10.10 3.52
N THR A 162 19.42 9.24 3.24
CA THR A 162 18.53 9.39 2.08
C THR A 162 17.78 10.73 2.03
N PHE A 163 17.45 11.33 3.18
CA PHE A 163 16.85 12.65 3.23
C PHE A 163 17.87 13.71 2.81
N TYR A 164 19.04 13.74 3.45
CA TYR A 164 20.09 14.74 3.14
C TYR A 164 20.55 14.67 1.68
N VAL A 165 20.67 13.46 1.13
CA VAL A 165 20.97 13.25 -0.30
C VAL A 165 19.82 13.78 -1.18
N LYS A 166 18.55 13.53 -0.82
CA LYS A 166 17.39 13.87 -1.67
C LYS A 166 16.82 15.27 -1.43
N SER A 167 17.27 16.00 -0.41
CA SER A 167 16.81 17.36 -0.10
C SER A 167 17.79 18.43 -0.59
N SER A 168 18.90 18.05 -1.21
CA SER A 168 19.89 19.00 -1.72
C SER A 168 19.42 19.67 -3.02
N GLY A 169 19.50 21.00 -3.10
CA GLY A 169 19.23 21.75 -4.33
C GLY A 169 18.07 22.73 -4.19
N SER A 170 16.88 22.34 -4.68
CA SER A 170 15.69 23.22 -4.77
C SER A 170 14.66 22.89 -3.71
N LEU A 171 13.96 23.91 -3.20
CA LEU A 171 12.79 23.71 -2.32
C LEU A 171 11.61 23.03 -3.05
N LEU A 172 11.49 23.25 -4.36
CA LEU A 172 10.44 22.67 -5.21
C LEU A 172 11.05 22.03 -6.46
N HIS A 173 10.75 20.75 -6.64
CA HIS A 173 11.19 19.93 -7.77
C HIS A 173 10.07 19.79 -8.81
N LEU A 174 9.75 20.87 -9.53
CA LEU A 174 8.67 20.92 -10.52
C LEU A 174 8.80 19.87 -11.65
N ARG A 175 9.99 19.32 -11.87
CA ARG A 175 10.21 18.20 -12.80
C ARG A 175 9.35 16.97 -12.50
N TYR A 176 8.91 16.81 -11.24
CA TYR A 176 8.06 15.69 -10.81
C TYR A 176 6.57 15.99 -10.91
N PHE A 177 6.20 17.15 -11.45
CA PHE A 177 4.81 17.45 -11.78
C PHE A 177 4.17 16.40 -12.71
N PRO A 178 4.85 15.86 -13.75
CA PRO A 178 4.31 14.79 -14.57
C PRO A 178 3.92 13.53 -13.79
N ASP A 179 4.63 13.18 -12.70
CA ASP A 179 4.30 12.02 -11.85
C ASP A 179 2.98 12.25 -11.11
N ILE A 180 2.79 13.46 -10.59
CA ILE A 180 1.53 13.88 -9.92
C ILE A 180 0.39 13.97 -10.93
N TYR A 181 0.64 14.57 -12.10
CA TYR A 181 -0.32 14.60 -13.20
C TYR A 181 -0.73 13.20 -13.62
N THR A 182 0.23 12.28 -13.69
CA THR A 182 -0.01 10.87 -14.00
C THR A 182 -0.95 10.26 -12.96
N LEU A 183 -0.67 10.41 -11.65
CA LEU A 183 -1.59 9.99 -10.58
C LEU A 183 -3.02 10.53 -10.81
N PHE A 184 -3.18 11.83 -11.04
CA PHE A 184 -4.52 12.42 -11.22
C PHE A 184 -5.21 11.97 -12.51
N ARG A 185 -4.45 11.71 -13.57
CA ARG A 185 -4.96 11.07 -14.80
C ARG A 185 -5.46 9.65 -14.50
N PHE A 186 -4.74 8.88 -13.69
CA PHE A 186 -5.19 7.57 -13.19
C PHE A 186 -6.44 7.66 -12.30
N LEU A 187 -6.56 8.74 -11.53
CA LEU A 187 -7.70 8.98 -10.64
C LEU A 187 -8.91 9.59 -11.34
N ALA A 188 -8.78 10.14 -12.56
CA ALA A 188 -9.85 10.89 -13.22
C ALA A 188 -11.21 10.15 -13.29
N PRO A 189 -11.28 8.85 -13.65
CA PRO A 189 -12.55 8.11 -13.62
C PRO A 189 -13.14 8.00 -12.21
N VAL A 190 -12.28 7.81 -11.20
CA VAL A 190 -12.69 7.68 -9.79
C VAL A 190 -13.18 9.03 -9.26
N LEU A 191 -12.49 10.12 -9.58
CA LEU A 191 -12.90 11.49 -9.25
C LEU A 191 -14.24 11.86 -9.90
N LEU A 192 -14.48 11.42 -11.14
CA LEU A 192 -15.78 11.59 -11.80
C LEU A 192 -16.89 10.85 -11.04
N LEU A 193 -16.66 9.60 -10.62
CA LEU A 193 -17.62 8.84 -9.83
C LEU A 193 -17.92 9.49 -8.47
N ILE A 194 -16.88 10.02 -7.80
CA ILE A 194 -17.04 10.79 -6.56
C ILE A 194 -17.91 12.02 -6.82
N GLY A 195 -17.60 12.80 -7.88
CA GLY A 195 -18.36 13.99 -8.26
C GLY A 195 -19.82 13.69 -8.56
N LEU A 196 -20.10 12.65 -9.35
CA LEU A 196 -21.47 12.19 -9.64
C LEU A 196 -22.22 11.77 -8.36
N GLY A 197 -21.56 11.03 -7.48
CA GLY A 197 -22.12 10.68 -6.17
C GLY A 197 -22.47 11.91 -5.33
N TRP A 198 -21.62 12.93 -5.34
CA TRP A 198 -21.86 14.19 -4.63
C TRP A 198 -23.01 15.01 -5.21
N LEU A 199 -23.28 14.94 -6.52
CA LEU A 199 -24.47 15.58 -7.11
C LEU A 199 -25.78 15.03 -6.54
N ALA A 200 -25.80 13.77 -6.13
CA ALA A 200 -26.94 13.10 -5.50
C ALA A 200 -26.86 13.05 -3.96
N THR A 201 -25.85 13.71 -3.37
CA THR A 201 -25.64 13.74 -1.91
C THR A 201 -26.01 15.11 -1.37
N GLU A 202 -26.57 15.17 -0.16
CA GLU A 202 -26.79 16.44 0.53
C GLU A 202 -25.49 17.24 0.65
N ARG A 203 -25.56 18.56 0.38
CA ARG A 203 -24.38 19.44 0.36
C ARG A 203 -23.53 19.33 1.63
N LYS A 204 -24.16 19.28 2.80
CA LYS A 204 -23.46 19.13 4.10
C LYS A 204 -22.66 17.82 4.16
N GLN A 205 -23.23 16.73 3.67
CA GLN A 205 -22.57 15.42 3.67
C GLN A 205 -21.48 15.34 2.60
N ALA A 206 -21.68 15.95 1.43
CA ALA A 206 -20.64 16.08 0.40
C ALA A 206 -19.44 16.90 0.91
N SER A 207 -19.67 18.02 1.61
CA SER A 207 -18.60 18.82 2.21
C SER A 207 -17.79 18.04 3.25
N ARG A 208 -18.44 17.19 4.07
CA ARG A 208 -17.76 16.31 5.03
C ARG A 208 -16.87 15.29 4.30
N GLN A 209 -17.35 14.69 3.22
CA GLN A 209 -16.57 13.75 2.42
C GLN A 209 -15.37 14.42 1.75
N LEU A 210 -15.55 15.62 1.20
CA LEU A 210 -14.46 16.40 0.60
C LEU A 210 -13.37 16.72 1.63
N LEU A 211 -13.78 17.14 2.84
CA LEU A 211 -12.84 17.41 3.93
C LEU A 211 -12.03 16.17 4.31
N LEU A 212 -12.66 15.00 4.40
CA LEU A 212 -11.98 13.72 4.68
C LEU A 212 -11.09 13.25 3.52
N LEU A 213 -11.41 13.62 2.28
CA LEU A 213 -10.61 13.32 1.10
C LEU A 213 -9.44 14.31 0.91
N GLY A 214 -9.53 15.50 1.54
CA GLY A 214 -8.52 16.56 1.48
C GLY A 214 -7.08 16.09 1.70
N PRO A 215 -6.78 15.31 2.76
CA PRO A 215 -5.45 14.74 2.96
C PRO A 215 -4.91 13.95 1.76
N ALA A 216 -5.74 13.13 1.12
CA ALA A 216 -5.37 12.34 -0.06
C ALA A 216 -5.18 13.20 -1.33
N LEU A 217 -5.85 14.35 -1.41
CA LEU A 217 -5.67 15.33 -2.48
C LEU A 217 -4.39 16.16 -2.31
N ILE A 218 -4.03 16.48 -1.07
CA ILE A 218 -2.88 17.33 -0.73
C ILE A 218 -1.58 16.54 -0.68
N PHE A 219 -1.60 15.34 -0.10
CA PHE A 219 -0.40 14.54 0.14
C PHE A 219 0.49 14.30 -1.09
N PRO A 220 -0.03 13.99 -2.30
CA PRO A 220 0.82 13.77 -3.48
C PRO A 220 1.70 14.99 -3.82
N TRP A 221 1.27 16.20 -3.47
CA TRP A 221 2.02 17.43 -3.69
C TRP A 221 3.23 17.59 -2.77
N ALA A 222 3.23 16.94 -1.60
CA ALA A 222 4.38 16.93 -0.70
C ALA A 222 5.62 16.32 -1.37
N TYR A 223 5.44 15.44 -2.35
CA TYR A 223 6.55 14.87 -3.13
C TYR A 223 7.22 15.88 -4.08
N LEU A 224 6.66 17.07 -4.28
CA LEU A 224 7.40 18.15 -4.97
C LEU A 224 8.51 18.74 -4.09
N LEU A 225 8.49 18.50 -2.78
CA LEU A 225 9.47 19.04 -1.83
C LEU A 225 10.73 18.18 -1.67
N ILE A 226 10.77 17.00 -2.30
CA ILE A 226 11.86 16.03 -2.15
C ILE A 226 12.26 15.51 -3.52
N ASP A 227 13.56 15.33 -3.74
CA ASP A 227 14.05 14.65 -4.92
C ASP A 227 13.59 13.19 -4.94
N GLN A 228 12.76 12.84 -5.91
CA GLN A 228 12.14 11.53 -6.03
C GLN A 228 13.05 10.51 -6.73
N LEU A 229 14.36 10.57 -6.46
CA LEU A 229 15.31 9.56 -6.92
C LEU A 229 14.79 8.17 -6.56
N GLN A 230 14.74 7.29 -7.56
CA GLN A 230 14.15 5.94 -7.49
C GLN A 230 12.61 5.88 -7.51
N ASN A 231 11.89 6.92 -7.92
CA ASN A 231 10.44 6.86 -8.14
C ASN A 231 10.06 6.18 -9.46
N LEU A 232 10.48 4.92 -9.62
CA LEU A 232 10.21 4.14 -10.82
C LEU A 232 8.70 3.97 -11.01
N GLY A 233 8.19 4.43 -12.15
CA GLY A 233 6.78 4.33 -12.52
C GLY A 233 5.84 5.15 -11.64
N ALA A 234 6.27 6.30 -11.11
CA ALA A 234 5.46 7.17 -10.25
C ALA A 234 4.87 6.47 -9.01
N ARG A 235 5.57 5.43 -8.51
CA ARG A 235 5.10 4.54 -7.45
C ARG A 235 4.92 5.21 -6.08
N PHE A 236 5.62 6.30 -5.81
CA PHE A 236 5.52 7.02 -4.53
C PHE A 236 4.15 7.67 -4.35
N GLN A 237 3.48 8.02 -5.44
CA GLN A 237 2.17 8.67 -5.41
C GLN A 237 1.00 7.68 -5.29
N TYR A 238 1.17 6.41 -5.69
CA TYR A 238 0.10 5.41 -5.69
C TYR A 238 -0.54 5.02 -4.36
N PRO A 239 0.10 5.14 -3.17
CA PRO A 239 -0.53 4.78 -1.91
C PRO A 239 -1.83 5.54 -1.60
N VAL A 240 -2.09 6.70 -2.23
CA VAL A 240 -3.39 7.40 -2.04
C VAL A 240 -4.54 6.77 -2.82
N TYR A 241 -4.26 5.94 -3.83
CA TYR A 241 -5.26 5.43 -4.74
C TYR A 241 -6.41 4.64 -4.07
N PRO A 242 -6.14 3.70 -3.12
CA PRO A 242 -7.21 2.98 -2.44
C PRO A 242 -8.18 3.90 -1.68
N LEU A 243 -7.72 5.05 -1.21
CA LEU A 243 -8.55 6.02 -0.49
C LEU A 243 -9.55 6.69 -1.42
N PHE A 244 -9.16 7.01 -2.65
CA PHE A 244 -10.08 7.52 -3.66
C PHE A 244 -11.11 6.46 -4.08
N LEU A 245 -10.72 5.19 -4.18
CA LEU A 245 -11.67 4.10 -4.43
C LEU A 245 -12.71 3.96 -3.32
N LEU A 246 -12.27 4.03 -2.05
CA LEU A 246 -13.16 4.02 -0.89
C LEU A 246 -14.09 5.25 -0.88
N ALA A 247 -13.55 6.42 -1.20
CA ALA A 247 -14.33 7.65 -1.33
C ALA A 247 -15.39 7.54 -2.44
N ALA A 248 -15.04 6.97 -3.60
CA ALA A 248 -15.99 6.72 -4.69
C ALA A 248 -17.08 5.75 -4.27
N ALA A 249 -16.72 4.61 -3.66
CA ALA A 249 -17.69 3.63 -3.17
C ALA A 249 -18.66 4.22 -2.14
N TRP A 250 -18.18 5.14 -1.30
CA TRP A 250 -19.03 5.85 -0.34
C TRP A 250 -19.91 6.90 -1.01
N ALA A 251 -19.35 7.72 -1.90
CA ALA A 251 -20.05 8.79 -2.59
C ALA A 251 -21.19 8.27 -3.48
N LEU A 252 -21.04 7.08 -4.07
CA LEU A 252 -22.05 6.48 -4.95
C LEU A 252 -23.27 5.88 -4.23
N ARG A 253 -23.26 5.78 -2.89
CA ARG A 253 -24.36 5.14 -2.13
C ARG A 253 -25.76 5.70 -2.44
N PRO A 254 -25.98 7.03 -2.52
CA PRO A 254 -27.31 7.57 -2.83
C PRO A 254 -27.79 7.17 -4.23
N LEU A 255 -26.88 7.17 -5.21
CA LEU A 255 -27.19 6.76 -6.59
C LEU A 255 -27.53 5.28 -6.67
N LEU A 256 -26.79 4.42 -5.96
CA LEU A 256 -27.06 2.98 -5.90
C LEU A 256 -28.40 2.67 -5.24
N ALA A 257 -28.77 3.44 -4.20
CA ALA A 257 -30.05 3.30 -3.52
C ALA A 257 -31.25 3.69 -4.40
N ALA A 258 -31.04 4.57 -5.41
CA ALA A 258 -32.07 5.04 -6.32
C ALA A 258 -32.36 4.09 -7.51
N LEU A 259 -31.60 3.01 -7.68
CA LEU A 259 -31.79 2.06 -8.79
C LEU A 259 -33.06 1.20 -8.62
N PRO A 260 -33.85 0.96 -9.69
CA PRO A 260 -35.04 0.13 -9.64
C PRO A 260 -34.69 -1.32 -9.27
N GLY A 261 -35.38 -1.84 -8.25
CA GLY A 261 -35.07 -3.14 -7.62
C GLY A 261 -34.56 -3.04 -6.18
N GLY A 262 -34.42 -1.83 -5.63
CA GLY A 262 -34.31 -1.58 -4.19
C GLY A 262 -33.22 -2.41 -3.53
N TRP A 263 -31.96 -2.17 -3.87
CA TRP A 263 -30.81 -2.76 -3.20
C TRP A 263 -30.69 -2.19 -1.78
N THR A 264 -31.60 -2.58 -0.90
CA THR A 264 -31.67 -2.16 0.49
C THR A 264 -31.28 -3.32 1.40
N GLY A 265 -30.54 -3.03 2.48
CA GLY A 265 -30.12 -4.03 3.47
C GLY A 265 -28.74 -4.70 3.22
N PRO A 266 -28.49 -5.89 3.81
CA PRO A 266 -27.18 -6.59 3.83
C PRO A 266 -26.57 -6.81 2.45
N ARG A 267 -27.42 -6.94 1.42
CA ARG A 267 -27.00 -7.14 0.03
C ARG A 267 -26.21 -5.96 -0.54
N LEU A 268 -26.51 -4.71 -0.15
CA LEU A 268 -25.74 -3.53 -0.55
C LEU A 268 -24.35 -3.51 0.12
N ARG A 269 -24.26 -3.97 1.38
CA ARG A 269 -22.98 -4.14 2.09
C ARG A 269 -22.13 -5.25 1.48
N GLN A 270 -22.75 -6.33 1.00
CA GLN A 270 -22.10 -7.46 0.33
C GLN A 270 -21.70 -7.14 -1.12
N SER A 271 -22.37 -6.21 -1.80
CA SER A 271 -22.03 -5.78 -3.17
C SER A 271 -20.98 -4.67 -3.24
N LEU A 272 -20.74 -3.94 -2.14
CA LEU A 272 -19.66 -2.93 -2.08
C LEU A 272 -18.26 -3.52 -2.35
N PRO A 273 -17.88 -4.67 -1.76
CA PRO A 273 -16.65 -5.38 -2.10
C PRO A 273 -16.59 -5.80 -3.57
N VAL A 274 -17.72 -6.16 -4.18
CA VAL A 274 -17.81 -6.57 -5.59
C VAL A 274 -17.64 -5.36 -6.52
N ALA A 275 -18.28 -4.23 -6.19
CA ALA A 275 -18.11 -2.98 -6.94
C ALA A 275 -16.70 -2.41 -6.80
N ALA A 276 -16.13 -2.47 -5.58
CA ALA A 276 -14.73 -2.11 -5.32
C ALA A 276 -13.76 -3.07 -6.03
N GLY A 277 -14.06 -4.37 -6.05
CA GLY A 277 -13.31 -5.39 -6.78
C GLY A 277 -13.37 -5.21 -8.29
N LEU A 278 -14.52 -4.82 -8.84
CA LEU A 278 -14.70 -4.48 -10.25
C LEU A 278 -13.96 -3.19 -10.61
N ALA A 279 -14.05 -2.15 -9.78
CA ALA A 279 -13.28 -0.91 -9.95
C ALA A 279 -11.77 -1.18 -9.85
N PHE A 280 -11.34 -2.05 -8.93
CA PHE A 280 -9.96 -2.48 -8.80
C PHE A 280 -9.49 -3.32 -9.99
N THR A 281 -10.35 -4.16 -10.57
CA THR A 281 -10.05 -4.95 -11.77
C THR A 281 -9.96 -4.07 -13.01
N LEU A 282 -10.87 -3.10 -13.16
CA LEU A 282 -10.80 -2.08 -14.21
C LEU A 282 -9.56 -1.20 -14.06
N PHE A 283 -9.14 -0.91 -12.83
CA PHE A 283 -7.90 -0.20 -12.52
C PHE A 283 -6.65 -1.03 -12.82
N ALA A 284 -6.59 -2.31 -12.43
CA ALA A 284 -5.50 -3.21 -12.76
C ALA A 284 -5.36 -3.39 -14.30
N LEU A 285 -6.49 -3.44 -15.02
CA LEU A 285 -6.54 -3.38 -16.48
C LEU A 285 -6.02 -2.03 -17.00
N PHE A 286 -6.41 -0.91 -16.41
CA PHE A 286 -5.98 0.42 -16.83
C PHE A 286 -4.46 0.65 -16.66
N VAL A 287 -3.91 0.23 -15.51
CA VAL A 287 -2.46 0.32 -15.20
C VAL A 287 -1.60 -0.57 -16.10
N THR A 288 -2.13 -1.70 -16.57
CA THR A 288 -1.38 -2.63 -17.43
C THR A 288 -1.32 -2.22 -18.91
N LEU A 289 -2.05 -1.18 -19.33
CA LEU A 289 -2.36 -0.93 -20.76
C LEU A 289 -1.96 0.47 -21.29
N GLU A 290 -1.09 1.18 -20.57
CA GLU A 290 -0.83 2.62 -20.71
C GLU A 290 -0.31 3.12 -22.08
N ARG A 291 -0.03 2.25 -23.07
CA ARG A 291 0.44 2.68 -24.40
C ARG A 291 -0.63 2.79 -25.50
N GLU A 292 -1.82 2.20 -25.36
CA GLU A 292 -2.75 2.00 -26.51
C GLU A 292 -4.21 2.37 -26.20
N MET A 293 -4.44 3.18 -25.15
CA MET A 293 -5.76 3.39 -24.54
C MET A 293 -6.83 3.97 -25.47
N LEU A 294 -6.47 4.76 -26.49
CA LEU A 294 -7.44 5.29 -27.45
C LEU A 294 -8.17 4.17 -28.19
N ILE A 295 -7.46 3.12 -28.61
CA ILE A 295 -8.02 2.01 -29.39
C ILE A 295 -8.92 1.12 -28.52
N LEU A 296 -8.56 0.89 -27.25
CA LEU A 296 -9.37 0.09 -26.34
C LEU A 296 -10.62 0.82 -25.85
N ILE A 297 -10.54 2.12 -25.55
CA ILE A 297 -11.72 2.92 -25.17
C ILE A 297 -12.66 3.05 -26.36
N LEU A 298 -12.14 3.28 -27.57
CA LEU A 298 -12.94 3.25 -28.79
C LEU A 298 -13.56 1.86 -28.99
N GLY A 299 -12.78 0.79 -28.80
CA GLY A 299 -13.24 -0.58 -28.96
C GLY A 299 -14.30 -1.01 -27.94
N LEU A 300 -14.18 -0.59 -26.69
CA LEU A 300 -15.16 -0.82 -25.63
C LEU A 300 -16.42 0.03 -25.81
N ALA A 301 -16.26 1.30 -26.23
CA ALA A 301 -17.39 2.17 -26.55
C ALA A 301 -18.15 1.66 -27.78
N LEU A 302 -17.44 1.26 -28.85
CA LEU A 302 -18.00 0.67 -30.05
C LEU A 302 -18.62 -0.70 -29.77
N GLY A 303 -17.95 -1.56 -29.01
CA GLY A 303 -18.46 -2.87 -28.61
C GLY A 303 -19.70 -2.76 -27.70
N GLY A 304 -19.70 -1.81 -26.77
CA GLY A 304 -20.85 -1.47 -25.93
C GLY A 304 -22.02 -0.89 -26.75
N LEU A 305 -21.74 -0.01 -27.71
CA LEU A 305 -22.72 0.51 -28.67
C LEU A 305 -23.29 -0.59 -29.56
N HIS A 306 -22.46 -1.51 -30.04
CA HIS A 306 -22.88 -2.65 -30.87
C HIS A 306 -23.73 -3.64 -30.05
N LEU A 307 -23.37 -3.89 -28.79
CA LEU A 307 -24.17 -4.74 -27.90
C LEU A 307 -25.50 -4.06 -27.50
N ALA A 308 -25.49 -2.74 -27.29
CA ALA A 308 -26.68 -1.94 -27.04
C ALA A 308 -27.60 -1.84 -28.26
N ALA A 309 -27.03 -1.79 -29.47
CA ALA A 309 -27.77 -1.88 -30.74
C ALA A 309 -28.32 -3.30 -30.96
N ALA A 310 -27.51 -4.33 -30.68
CA ALA A 310 -27.90 -5.75 -30.81
C ALA A 310 -28.91 -6.19 -29.74
N ARG A 311 -29.02 -5.48 -28.61
CA ARG A 311 -30.09 -5.71 -27.61
C ARG A 311 -31.50 -5.63 -28.21
N ARG A 312 -31.70 -4.85 -29.28
CA ARG A 312 -33.01 -4.75 -29.96
C ARG A 312 -33.36 -5.98 -30.80
N TRP A 313 -32.37 -6.83 -31.12
CA TRP A 313 -32.51 -7.95 -32.07
C TRP A 313 -32.22 -9.32 -31.44
N LEU A 314 -31.62 -9.36 -30.25
CA LEU A 314 -31.23 -10.60 -29.56
C LEU A 314 -32.20 -10.94 -28.43
N GLY A 315 -32.69 -12.19 -28.43
CA GLY A 315 -33.45 -12.78 -27.34
C GLY A 315 -32.64 -12.94 -26.04
N PRO A 316 -33.31 -13.17 -24.89
CA PRO A 316 -32.69 -13.16 -23.56
C PRO A 316 -31.52 -14.15 -23.38
N ASP A 317 -31.58 -15.34 -24.00
CA ASP A 317 -30.50 -16.33 -23.92
C ASP A 317 -29.27 -15.91 -24.74
N ASN A 318 -29.48 -15.32 -25.92
CA ASN A 318 -28.40 -14.80 -26.76
C ASN A 318 -27.68 -13.60 -26.12
N ARG A 319 -28.36 -12.84 -25.25
CA ARG A 319 -27.75 -11.74 -24.48
C ARG A 319 -26.80 -12.26 -23.39
N ARG A 320 -27.12 -13.40 -22.76
CA ARG A 320 -26.25 -14.05 -21.78
C ARG A 320 -25.00 -14.61 -22.46
N ILE A 321 -25.15 -15.21 -23.64
CA ILE A 321 -24.05 -15.73 -24.45
C ILE A 321 -23.14 -14.59 -24.93
N ALA A 322 -23.70 -13.48 -25.44
CA ALA A 322 -22.91 -12.33 -25.86
C ALA A 322 -22.15 -11.66 -24.70
N GLY A 323 -22.77 -11.58 -23.51
CA GLY A 323 -22.11 -11.11 -22.30
C GLY A 323 -20.97 -12.03 -21.85
N ALA A 324 -21.16 -13.36 -21.92
CA ALA A 324 -20.13 -14.34 -21.59
C ALA A 324 -18.95 -14.30 -22.57
N LEU A 325 -19.21 -14.12 -23.87
CA LEU A 325 -18.17 -13.97 -24.90
C LEU A 325 -17.36 -12.67 -24.72
N LEU A 326 -18.02 -11.56 -24.38
CA LEU A 326 -17.34 -10.30 -24.07
C LEU A 326 -16.47 -10.43 -22.82
N LEU A 327 -16.97 -11.08 -21.77
CA LEU A 327 -16.21 -11.35 -20.55
C LEU A 327 -15.01 -12.27 -20.84
N ALA A 328 -15.19 -13.33 -21.63
CA ALA A 328 -14.11 -14.22 -22.05
C ALA A 328 -13.04 -13.48 -22.87
N ALA A 329 -13.45 -12.60 -23.80
CA ALA A 329 -12.53 -11.76 -24.57
C ALA A 329 -11.75 -10.80 -23.67
N LEU A 330 -12.41 -10.20 -22.67
CA LEU A 330 -11.76 -9.34 -21.67
C LEU A 330 -10.76 -10.12 -20.82
N VAL A 331 -11.11 -11.33 -20.36
CA VAL A 331 -10.21 -12.20 -19.58
C VAL A 331 -8.99 -12.63 -20.40
N ILE A 332 -9.19 -13.05 -21.66
CA ILE A 332 -8.09 -13.44 -22.56
C ILE A 332 -7.17 -12.25 -22.85
N PHE A 333 -7.74 -11.07 -23.11
CA PHE A 333 -6.96 -9.85 -23.35
C PHE A 333 -6.18 -9.40 -22.11
N ALA A 334 -6.82 -9.40 -20.93
CA ALA A 334 -6.18 -9.12 -19.64
C ALA A 334 -5.05 -10.12 -19.35
N GLY A 335 -5.28 -11.41 -19.60
CA GLY A 335 -4.30 -12.47 -19.44
C GLY A 335 -3.10 -12.31 -20.36
N GLN A 336 -3.31 -12.07 -21.66
CA GLN A 336 -2.23 -11.83 -22.63
C GLN A 336 -1.40 -10.59 -22.31
N ARG A 337 -2.03 -9.54 -21.79
CA ARG A 337 -1.34 -8.29 -21.44
C ARG A 337 -0.61 -8.42 -20.11
N SER A 338 -1.19 -9.07 -19.11
CA SER A 338 -0.51 -9.44 -17.87
C SER A 338 0.69 -10.35 -18.14
N PHE A 339 0.56 -11.30 -19.07
CA PHE A 339 1.66 -12.16 -19.51
C PHE A 339 2.77 -11.37 -20.20
N ARG A 340 2.44 -10.43 -21.12
CA ARG A 340 3.44 -9.55 -21.74
C ARG A 340 4.10 -8.61 -20.73
N LEU A 341 3.36 -8.10 -19.76
CA LEU A 341 3.89 -7.28 -18.67
C LEU A 341 4.83 -8.10 -17.79
N ALA A 342 4.42 -9.31 -17.41
CA ALA A 342 5.26 -10.27 -16.70
C ALA A 342 6.53 -10.56 -17.51
N GLN A 343 6.44 -10.85 -18.81
CA GLN A 343 7.61 -11.03 -19.66
C GLN A 343 8.50 -9.76 -19.75
N GLY A 344 7.91 -8.56 -19.65
CA GLY A 344 8.66 -7.30 -19.58
C GLY A 344 9.36 -7.07 -18.23
N PHE A 345 8.71 -7.42 -17.11
CA PHE A 345 9.27 -7.34 -15.75
C PHE A 345 10.30 -8.46 -15.47
N TYR A 346 10.11 -9.64 -16.04
CA TYR A 346 11.00 -10.81 -15.93
C TYR A 346 12.10 -10.86 -16.98
N ARG A 347 12.30 -9.79 -17.78
CA ARG A 347 13.58 -9.57 -18.49
C ARG A 347 14.75 -9.25 -17.53
N THR A 348 14.56 -9.42 -16.22
CA THR A 348 15.59 -9.41 -15.18
C THR A 348 16.39 -10.71 -15.09
N GLN A 349 16.38 -11.57 -16.11
CA GLN A 349 17.04 -12.86 -15.96
C GLN A 349 18.55 -12.77 -15.73
N PHE A 350 19.23 -11.68 -16.13
CA PHE A 350 20.67 -11.53 -15.86
C PHE A 350 21.08 -10.04 -15.82
N ASP A 351 21.48 -9.52 -14.66
CA ASP A 351 22.09 -8.19 -14.49
C ASP A 351 23.57 -8.39 -14.13
N ASP A 352 24.44 -7.61 -14.75
CA ASP A 352 25.89 -7.72 -14.60
C ASP A 352 26.34 -7.52 -13.15
N ARG A 353 25.66 -6.63 -12.39
CA ARG A 353 25.97 -6.38 -10.98
C ARG A 353 25.74 -7.61 -10.11
N GLN A 354 24.70 -8.39 -10.39
CA GLN A 354 24.46 -9.65 -9.67
C GLN A 354 25.47 -10.70 -10.08
N ALA A 355 25.75 -10.87 -11.37
CA ALA A 355 26.71 -11.86 -11.84
C ALA A 355 28.11 -11.60 -11.28
N ILE A 356 28.58 -10.35 -11.35
CA ILE A 356 29.86 -9.94 -10.81
C ILE A 356 29.84 -10.01 -9.28
N GLY A 357 28.77 -9.59 -8.61
CA GLY A 357 28.63 -9.70 -7.15
C GLY A 357 28.77 -11.15 -6.67
N VAL A 358 28.05 -12.08 -7.29
CA VAL A 358 28.14 -13.52 -6.98
C VAL A 358 29.54 -14.05 -7.24
N ALA A 359 30.21 -13.60 -8.30
CA ALA A 359 31.55 -14.04 -8.62
C ALA A 359 32.59 -13.50 -7.61
N LEU A 360 32.48 -12.22 -7.21
CA LEU A 360 33.35 -11.59 -6.21
C LEU A 360 33.20 -12.22 -4.81
N HIS A 361 32.09 -12.89 -4.52
CA HIS A 361 31.88 -13.62 -3.26
C HIS A 361 33.01 -14.64 -2.97
N ALA A 362 33.67 -15.18 -4.00
CA ALA A 362 34.83 -16.06 -3.84
C ALA A 362 35.97 -15.43 -3.01
N PHE A 363 35.99 -14.11 -2.88
CA PHE A 363 36.98 -13.34 -2.12
C PHE A 363 36.40 -12.66 -0.87
N ALA A 364 35.17 -12.97 -0.46
CA ALA A 364 34.52 -12.33 0.69
C ALA A 364 35.37 -12.41 1.99
N GLY A 365 36.11 -13.51 2.17
CA GLY A 365 37.00 -13.71 3.31
C GLY A 365 38.30 -12.89 3.29
N ARG A 366 38.59 -12.13 2.22
CA ARG A 366 39.83 -11.34 2.09
C ARG A 366 39.76 -9.97 2.76
N GLY A 367 38.57 -9.50 3.14
CA GLY A 367 38.39 -8.18 3.74
C GLY A 367 38.53 -7.02 2.75
N TYR A 368 38.36 -7.29 1.45
CA TYR A 368 38.45 -6.28 0.41
C TYR A 368 37.31 -5.27 0.45
N THR A 369 37.60 -4.07 -0.04
CA THR A 369 36.66 -2.94 -0.08
C THR A 369 36.25 -2.62 -1.51
N LEU A 370 34.95 -2.49 -1.72
CA LEU A 370 34.32 -2.12 -2.99
C LEU A 370 33.76 -0.69 -2.88
N VAL A 371 34.14 0.20 -3.79
CA VAL A 371 33.41 1.46 -4.01
C VAL A 371 32.46 1.23 -5.17
N ALA A 372 31.15 1.40 -4.97
CA ALA A 372 30.16 1.14 -6.00
C ALA A 372 29.06 2.20 -6.02
N THR A 373 28.86 2.87 -7.17
CA THR A 373 27.74 3.81 -7.34
C THR A 373 26.39 3.09 -7.31
N GLU A 374 26.37 1.82 -7.73
CA GLU A 374 25.17 0.99 -7.79
C GLU A 374 24.98 0.21 -6.49
N ALA A 375 24.09 0.72 -5.63
CA ALA A 375 23.64 -0.01 -4.45
C ALA A 375 22.77 -1.23 -4.82
N GLY A 376 22.74 -2.24 -3.94
CA GLY A 376 21.92 -3.43 -4.10
C GLY A 376 22.73 -4.65 -4.50
N TRP A 377 22.53 -5.17 -5.71
CA TRP A 377 23.00 -6.53 -6.08
C TRP A 377 24.49 -6.74 -5.96
N LEU A 378 25.33 -5.81 -6.43
CA LEU A 378 26.78 -5.98 -6.42
C LEU A 378 27.32 -6.09 -4.97
N PRO A 379 27.07 -5.11 -4.06
CA PRO A 379 27.41 -5.26 -2.64
C PRO A 379 26.74 -6.45 -1.94
N PHE A 380 25.46 -6.70 -2.22
CA PHE A 380 24.69 -7.74 -1.53
C PHE A 380 25.22 -9.14 -1.81
N PHE A 381 25.54 -9.45 -3.07
CA PHE A 381 26.03 -10.77 -3.44
C PHE A 381 27.53 -10.94 -3.20
N SER A 382 28.33 -9.87 -3.25
CA SER A 382 29.77 -9.99 -2.97
C SER A 382 30.06 -10.21 -1.48
N GLU A 383 29.21 -9.67 -0.60
CA GLU A 383 29.46 -9.59 0.85
C GLU A 383 30.74 -8.81 1.23
N TRP A 384 31.28 -8.03 0.29
CA TRP A 384 32.42 -7.16 0.56
C TRP A 384 31.97 -5.91 1.31
N ARG A 385 32.92 -5.29 2.03
CA ARG A 385 32.70 -3.95 2.57
C ARG A 385 32.45 -2.98 1.40
N ALA A 386 31.29 -2.35 1.36
CA ALA A 386 30.91 -1.46 0.28
C ALA A 386 30.85 0.01 0.73
N ILE A 387 31.45 0.89 -0.06
CA ILE A 387 31.37 2.34 0.07
C ILE A 387 30.42 2.85 -1.01
N ASP A 388 29.39 3.59 -0.58
CA ASP A 388 28.43 4.25 -1.46
C ASP A 388 28.90 5.69 -1.72
N PRO A 389 29.52 5.97 -2.88
CA PRO A 389 30.10 7.27 -3.19
C PRO A 389 29.04 8.37 -3.42
N PHE A 390 27.76 8.01 -3.48
CA PHE A 390 26.65 8.98 -3.58
C PHE A 390 26.07 9.35 -2.21
N GLY A 391 26.37 8.58 -1.17
CA GLY A 391 26.00 8.87 0.23
C GLY A 391 24.61 8.40 0.65
N LEU A 392 23.91 7.55 -0.11
CA LEU A 392 22.61 7.01 0.36
C LEU A 392 22.79 6.05 1.53
N ASN A 393 23.91 5.32 1.56
CA ASN A 393 24.25 4.31 2.57
C ASN A 393 25.56 4.58 3.32
N ASP A 394 26.28 5.66 2.99
CA ASP A 394 27.54 6.04 3.63
C ASP A 394 27.37 7.37 4.36
N GLU A 395 27.61 7.35 5.68
CA GLU A 395 27.43 8.51 6.57
C GLU A 395 28.48 9.60 6.30
N HIS A 396 29.73 9.22 6.10
CA HIS A 396 30.80 10.19 5.85
C HIS A 396 30.54 10.91 4.52
N VAL A 397 30.20 10.17 3.47
CA VAL A 397 29.94 10.77 2.15
C VAL A 397 28.77 11.75 2.16
N VAL A 398 27.69 11.48 2.91
CA VAL A 398 26.54 12.40 2.93
C VAL A 398 26.79 13.66 3.75
N HIS A 399 27.65 13.61 4.78
CA HIS A 399 27.88 14.73 5.69
C HIS A 399 29.15 15.52 5.40
N GLU A 400 30.21 14.85 4.92
CA GLU A 400 31.52 15.45 4.64
C GLU A 400 31.82 15.50 3.14
N GLY A 401 31.09 14.71 2.33
CA GLY A 401 31.29 14.63 0.89
C GLY A 401 32.31 13.56 0.48
N LEU A 402 32.19 13.08 -0.76
CA LEU A 402 33.20 12.21 -1.34
C LEU A 402 34.47 13.01 -1.65
N SER A 403 35.63 12.50 -1.26
CA SER A 403 36.92 13.15 -1.51
C SER A 403 38.02 12.13 -1.80
N MET A 404 39.10 12.59 -2.46
CA MET A 404 40.29 11.78 -2.68
C MET A 404 40.90 11.30 -1.35
N ALA A 405 40.89 12.15 -0.31
CA ALA A 405 41.40 11.82 1.02
C ALA A 405 40.57 10.72 1.69
N TYR A 406 39.25 10.75 1.55
CA TYR A 406 38.38 9.68 2.04
C TYR A 406 38.62 8.36 1.29
N LEU A 407 38.78 8.43 -0.04
CA LEU A 407 39.12 7.24 -0.84
C LEU A 407 40.48 6.66 -0.45
N ASP A 408 41.48 7.51 -0.19
CA ASP A 408 42.79 7.11 0.33
C ASP A 408 42.68 6.47 1.74
N GLN A 409 41.71 6.88 2.55
CA GLN A 409 41.45 6.29 3.87
C GLN A 409 40.76 4.92 3.80
N VAL A 410 39.77 4.76 2.92
CA VAL A 410 39.03 3.48 2.78
C VAL A 410 39.76 2.45 1.93
N GLN A 411 40.76 2.88 1.15
CA GLN A 411 41.65 2.04 0.35
C GLN A 411 40.92 0.98 -0.49
N PRO A 412 40.09 1.39 -1.48
CA PRO A 412 39.30 0.44 -2.25
C PRO A 412 40.18 -0.53 -3.06
N ASP A 413 39.71 -1.77 -3.18
CA ASP A 413 40.30 -2.80 -4.03
C ASP A 413 39.64 -2.84 -5.40
N VAL A 414 38.34 -2.57 -5.43
CA VAL A 414 37.54 -2.48 -6.65
C VAL A 414 36.74 -1.19 -6.63
N ILE A 415 36.74 -0.48 -7.76
CA ILE A 415 35.90 0.70 -7.99
C ILE A 415 34.97 0.38 -9.15
N MET A 416 33.68 0.48 -8.91
CA MET A 416 32.62 0.34 -9.90
C MET A 416 31.81 1.63 -9.95
N PHE A 417 31.65 2.19 -11.14
CA PHE A 417 30.75 3.32 -11.32
C PHE A 417 29.90 3.22 -12.59
N HIS A 418 28.72 3.81 -12.51
CA HIS A 418 27.75 3.91 -13.60
C HIS A 418 27.84 5.28 -14.27
N GLU A 419 28.25 5.28 -15.53
CA GLU A 419 28.37 6.46 -16.38
C GLU A 419 27.23 6.50 -17.38
N VAL A 420 26.59 7.67 -17.47
CA VAL A 420 25.48 7.97 -18.40
C VAL A 420 25.68 9.37 -19.00
N PRO A 421 25.13 9.68 -20.19
CA PRO A 421 25.39 10.95 -20.89
C PRO A 421 24.92 12.19 -20.13
N ASP A 422 23.69 12.13 -19.61
CA ASP A 422 23.00 13.24 -18.97
C ASP A 422 22.56 12.82 -17.57
N PRO A 423 23.51 12.64 -16.63
CA PRO A 423 23.20 12.10 -15.33
C PRO A 423 22.37 13.10 -14.53
N TYR A 424 21.32 12.60 -13.88
CA TYR A 424 20.52 13.36 -12.95
C TYR A 424 20.52 12.66 -11.59
N PRO A 425 20.90 13.34 -10.48
CA PRO A 425 21.23 14.77 -10.39
C PRO A 425 22.63 15.12 -10.96
N PRO A 426 22.90 16.40 -11.30
CA PRO A 426 24.18 16.80 -11.92
C PRO A 426 25.43 16.39 -11.13
N ARG A 427 25.36 16.39 -9.80
CA ARG A 427 26.46 15.93 -8.91
C ARG A 427 26.89 14.48 -9.14
N TRP A 428 26.07 13.68 -9.83
CA TRP A 428 26.46 12.32 -10.23
C TRP A 428 27.63 12.35 -11.23
N ALA A 429 27.66 13.32 -12.14
CA ALA A 429 28.81 13.51 -13.05
C ALA A 429 30.08 13.86 -12.26
N GLU A 430 29.96 14.74 -11.26
CA GLU A 430 31.08 15.14 -10.38
C GLU A 430 31.64 13.94 -9.61
N MET A 431 30.75 13.10 -9.04
CA MET A 431 31.11 11.86 -8.37
C MET A 431 31.86 10.90 -9.31
N VAL A 432 31.32 10.65 -10.51
CA VAL A 432 31.95 9.75 -11.51
C VAL A 432 33.31 10.31 -11.95
N ALA A 433 33.43 11.63 -12.16
CA ALA A 433 34.68 12.27 -12.51
C ALA A 433 35.75 12.07 -11.43
N LEU A 434 35.39 12.26 -10.16
CA LEU A 434 36.30 12.04 -9.02
C LEU A 434 36.75 10.59 -8.92
N LEU A 435 35.84 9.62 -9.05
CA LEU A 435 36.18 8.19 -9.02
C LEU A 435 37.13 7.79 -10.16
N ARG A 436 36.90 8.34 -11.36
CA ARG A 436 37.78 8.12 -12.51
C ARG A 436 39.15 8.73 -12.29
N GLU A 437 39.21 9.96 -11.78
CA GLU A 437 40.47 10.63 -11.45
C GLU A 437 41.26 9.86 -10.38
N TYR A 438 40.56 9.37 -9.34
CA TYR A 438 41.15 8.53 -8.30
C TYR A 438 41.78 7.26 -8.88
N ALA A 439 41.02 6.51 -9.69
CA ALA A 439 41.51 5.29 -10.34
C ALA A 439 42.76 5.56 -11.20
N ALA A 440 42.76 6.66 -11.96
CA ALA A 440 43.89 7.05 -12.82
C ALA A 440 45.15 7.44 -12.01
N GLN A 441 44.99 8.05 -10.83
CA GLN A 441 46.11 8.53 -10.02
C GLN A 441 46.64 7.51 -9.00
N ARG A 442 45.88 6.46 -8.67
CA ARG A 442 46.19 5.51 -7.57
C ARG A 442 46.46 4.09 -8.04
N GLY A 443 46.89 3.93 -9.28
CA GLY A 443 47.37 2.64 -9.79
C GLY A 443 46.27 1.59 -9.94
N PHE A 444 45.10 1.99 -10.45
CA PHE A 444 44.05 1.03 -10.81
C PHE A 444 44.16 0.60 -12.28
N VAL A 445 43.86 -0.66 -12.54
CA VAL A 445 43.74 -1.24 -13.88
C VAL A 445 42.27 -1.30 -14.25
N LEU A 446 41.94 -0.88 -15.48
CA LEU A 446 40.60 -1.03 -16.04
C LEU A 446 40.32 -2.53 -16.28
N ALA A 447 39.38 -3.10 -15.53
CA ALA A 447 39.01 -4.50 -15.65
C ALA A 447 37.93 -4.73 -16.71
N ALA A 448 36.88 -3.90 -16.73
CA ALA A 448 35.79 -4.05 -17.70
C ALA A 448 35.02 -2.74 -17.94
N ILE A 449 34.47 -2.62 -19.15
CA ILE A 449 33.41 -1.67 -19.51
C ILE A 449 32.23 -2.48 -20.02
N ILE A 450 31.08 -2.33 -19.38
CA ILE A 450 29.86 -3.10 -19.66
C ILE A 450 28.77 -2.14 -20.14
N GLN A 451 28.31 -2.36 -21.37
CA GLN A 451 27.24 -1.58 -21.99
C GLN A 451 25.86 -2.15 -21.62
N ARG A 452 24.98 -1.32 -21.05
CA ARG A 452 23.66 -1.78 -20.56
C ARG A 452 22.51 -1.54 -21.53
N ARG A 453 22.13 -0.28 -21.74
CA ARG A 453 20.93 0.11 -22.52
C ARG A 453 21.26 1.02 -23.70
N GLY A 454 22.45 0.86 -24.28
CA GLY A 454 22.93 1.68 -25.39
C GLY A 454 24.39 2.11 -25.19
N PRO A 455 25.03 2.70 -26.22
CA PRO A 455 26.49 2.86 -26.28
C PRO A 455 27.10 3.79 -25.22
N GLN A 456 26.27 4.47 -24.42
CA GLN A 456 26.71 5.44 -23.43
C GLN A 456 26.14 5.18 -22.03
N ASP A 457 25.43 4.06 -21.83
CA ASP A 457 24.98 3.60 -20.50
C ASP A 457 25.94 2.49 -20.05
N LEU A 458 26.95 2.89 -19.27
CA LEU A 458 28.16 2.10 -19.02
C LEU A 458 28.37 1.81 -17.54
N HIS A 459 28.58 0.54 -17.21
CA HIS A 459 29.20 0.15 -15.95
C HIS A 459 30.70 -0.05 -16.16
N ILE A 460 31.52 0.66 -15.40
CA ILE A 460 32.97 0.62 -15.52
C ILE A 460 33.58 0.09 -14.24
N TYR A 461 34.47 -0.89 -14.36
CA TYR A 461 35.13 -1.58 -13.26
C TYR A 461 36.64 -1.36 -13.31
N TYR A 462 37.20 -0.95 -12.19
CA TYR A 462 38.63 -0.82 -11.96
C TYR A 462 39.04 -1.70 -10.79
N VAL A 463 40.23 -2.31 -10.89
CA VAL A 463 40.84 -3.15 -9.84
C VAL A 463 42.18 -2.53 -9.47
N ARG A 464 42.48 -2.44 -8.17
CA ARG A 464 43.76 -1.91 -7.69
C ARG A 464 44.91 -2.83 -8.09
N ALA A 465 45.93 -2.30 -8.76
CA ALA A 465 47.00 -3.10 -9.37
C ALA A 465 47.88 -3.84 -8.35
N ASP A 466 48.05 -3.29 -7.15
CA ASP A 466 48.88 -3.89 -6.09
C ASP A 466 48.12 -4.90 -5.22
N ASN A 467 46.84 -5.15 -5.50
CA ASN A 467 46.07 -6.16 -4.79
C ASN A 467 46.66 -7.56 -5.10
N PRO A 468 46.90 -8.44 -4.09
CA PRO A 468 47.48 -9.76 -4.30
C PRO A 468 46.70 -10.68 -5.27
N ASP A 469 45.39 -10.46 -5.39
CA ASP A 469 44.50 -11.20 -6.27
C ASP A 469 44.09 -10.37 -7.51
N ALA A 470 44.79 -9.27 -7.84
CA ALA A 470 44.40 -8.33 -8.90
C ALA A 470 44.13 -9.04 -10.25
N ASP A 471 45.03 -9.91 -10.71
CA ASP A 471 44.87 -10.66 -11.96
C ASP A 471 43.64 -11.57 -11.93
N ALA A 472 43.38 -12.22 -10.80
CA ALA A 472 42.22 -13.10 -10.62
C ALA A 472 40.92 -12.30 -10.61
N LEU A 473 40.90 -11.14 -9.94
CA LEU A 473 39.76 -10.22 -9.91
C LEU A 473 39.46 -9.67 -11.31
N ILE A 474 40.49 -9.23 -12.04
CA ILE A 474 40.34 -8.73 -13.41
C ILE A 474 39.81 -9.84 -14.32
N ALA A 475 40.39 -11.04 -14.28
CA ALA A 475 39.94 -12.16 -15.09
C ALA A 475 38.49 -12.58 -14.76
N LEU A 476 38.11 -12.52 -13.48
CA LEU A 476 36.77 -12.85 -13.03
C LEU A 476 35.72 -11.82 -13.48
N ILE A 477 36.04 -10.53 -13.38
CA ILE A 477 35.17 -9.43 -13.82
C ILE A 477 35.07 -9.41 -15.35
N ALA A 478 36.21 -9.52 -16.05
CA ALA A 478 36.29 -9.48 -17.51
C ALA A 478 35.84 -10.79 -18.19
N GLY A 479 35.78 -11.90 -17.45
CA GLY A 479 35.33 -13.21 -17.95
C GLY A 479 33.82 -13.40 -17.90
N GLN A 480 33.04 -12.38 -17.55
CA GLN A 480 31.58 -12.42 -17.56
C GLN A 480 31.02 -12.25 -18.98
N ASP A 481 31.36 -13.17 -19.88
CA ASP A 481 31.14 -13.10 -21.34
C ASP A 481 29.66 -12.89 -21.76
N ARG A 482 28.71 -13.14 -20.86
CA ARG A 482 27.27 -12.95 -21.11
C ARG A 482 26.81 -11.48 -21.08
N PHE A 483 27.63 -10.58 -20.55
CA PHE A 483 27.26 -9.18 -20.30
C PHE A 483 28.12 -8.20 -21.08
N ILE A 484 29.16 -8.71 -21.72
CA ILE A 484 30.26 -7.93 -22.17
C ILE A 484 30.12 -7.67 -23.67
N TYR A 485 29.68 -6.46 -24.02
CA TYR A 485 30.10 -5.85 -25.28
C TYR A 485 31.46 -5.19 -25.03
N THR A 486 32.53 -6.00 -24.94
CA THR A 486 33.86 -5.52 -24.52
C THR A 486 34.47 -4.60 -25.56
N TYR A 487 35.02 -3.50 -25.08
CA TYR A 487 36.39 -3.15 -25.45
C TYR A 487 37.31 -3.72 -24.36
N ARG A 488 38.20 -4.65 -24.70
CA ARG A 488 39.31 -5.04 -23.80
C ARG A 488 40.36 -3.94 -23.90
N ALA A 489 40.81 -3.39 -22.78
CA ALA A 489 42.12 -2.74 -22.77
C ALA A 489 43.15 -3.82 -23.12
N ALA A 490 43.89 -3.63 -24.22
CA ALA A 490 45.00 -4.49 -24.57
C ALA A 490 46.10 -4.38 -23.48
N PRO A 491 46.89 -5.44 -23.26
CA PRO A 491 47.91 -5.52 -22.22
C PRO A 491 48.94 -4.39 -22.28
#